data_AF-A0A7S2NXW9-F1
#
_entry.id   AF-A0A7S2NXW9-F1
#
_cell.length_a   1.000
_cell.length_b   1.000
_cell.length_c   1.000
_cell.angle_alpha   90.00
_cell.angle_beta   90.00
_cell.angle_gamma   90.00
#
_symmetry.space_group_name_H-M   'P 1'
#
loop_
_entity.id
_entity.type
_entity.pdbx_description
1 polymer ?
#
loop_
_entity_poly.entity_id
_entity_poly.type
_entity_poly.pdbx_seq_one_letter_code
_entity_poly.pdbx_strand_id
1 'polypeptide(L)'
;KAAARRKMESVGFDVPDSEQYVGYISDLLAGPGAQLRTGFRWVYLVLVGLAAGAVAVAISFLLREVGAGKLALQERLADDGYGLGIRYAAWVGVSLLLVVPAGVLPCYVEPLSAGSGIPEIKCVLNGIDLPNVLHLKTLVCKAFGIVCSVGAGLPCGKEGPMIHS
;
A
#
# COMPACT_ATOMS: atom_id res chain seq x y z
N LYS A 1 13.47 3.57 -22.77
CA LYS A 1 12.54 2.42 -22.85
C LYS A 1 13.26 1.06 -22.94
N ALA A 2 14.33 0.91 -23.74
CA ALA A 2 15.08 -0.36 -23.83
C ALA A 2 15.82 -0.76 -22.53
N ALA A 3 16.43 0.18 -21.81
CA ALA A 3 17.13 -0.10 -20.55
C ALA A 3 16.20 -0.52 -19.39
N ALA A 4 14.95 -0.04 -19.38
CA ALA A 4 13.95 -0.41 -18.37
C ALA A 4 13.41 -1.83 -18.60
N ARG A 5 13.25 -2.25 -19.86
CA ARG A 5 12.88 -3.64 -20.22
C ARG A 5 13.94 -4.66 -19.81
N ARG A 6 15.22 -4.26 -19.78
CA ARG A 6 16.34 -5.14 -19.40
C ARG A 6 16.42 -5.42 -17.88
N LYS A 7 15.63 -4.70 -17.07
CA LYS A 7 15.57 -4.82 -15.60
C LYS A 7 14.37 -5.62 -15.11
N MET A 8 13.48 -6.04 -16.00
CA MET A 8 12.30 -6.83 -15.67
C MET A 8 12.65 -8.29 -15.91
N GLU A 9 12.74 -9.06 -14.85
CA GLU A 9 12.97 -10.50 -14.92
C GLU A 9 11.65 -11.25 -14.89
N SER A 10 11.66 -12.51 -15.33
CA SER A 10 10.49 -13.39 -15.19
C SER A 10 10.54 -14.10 -13.84
N VAL A 11 9.42 -14.14 -13.13
CA VAL A 11 9.29 -14.96 -11.93
C VAL A 11 9.32 -16.43 -12.34
N GLY A 12 10.24 -17.21 -11.74
CA GLY A 12 10.32 -18.66 -11.95
C GLY A 12 9.21 -19.40 -11.21
N PHE A 13 8.01 -19.44 -11.82
CA PHE A 13 6.88 -20.22 -11.28
C PHE A 13 7.04 -21.73 -11.50
N ASP A 14 7.80 -22.11 -12.52
CA ASP A 14 8.05 -23.52 -12.83
C ASP A 14 8.93 -24.13 -11.75
N VAL A 15 8.40 -25.18 -11.13
CA VAL A 15 9.09 -25.91 -10.07
C VAL A 15 10.13 -26.82 -10.71
N PRO A 16 11.38 -26.90 -10.20
CA PRO A 16 12.41 -27.74 -10.82
C PRO A 16 12.10 -29.23 -10.67
N ASP A 17 12.07 -29.98 -11.77
CA ASP A 17 11.94 -31.44 -11.78
C ASP A 17 13.29 -32.16 -11.57
N SER A 18 14.23 -31.54 -10.86
CA SER A 18 15.50 -32.19 -10.56
C SER A 18 15.29 -33.33 -9.56
N GLU A 19 16.01 -34.44 -9.71
CA GLU A 19 15.93 -35.59 -8.79
C GLU A 19 16.14 -35.16 -7.33
N GLN A 20 16.99 -34.17 -7.11
CA GLN A 20 17.27 -33.59 -5.79
C GLN A 20 16.04 -32.90 -5.19
N TYR A 21 15.31 -32.11 -5.99
CA TYR A 21 14.11 -31.41 -5.52
C TYR A 21 12.95 -32.39 -5.28
N VAL A 22 12.76 -33.35 -6.20
CA VAL A 22 11.71 -34.36 -6.08
C VAL A 22 11.95 -35.24 -4.84
N GLY A 23 13.19 -35.71 -4.61
CA GLY A 23 13.56 -36.47 -3.42
C GLY A 23 13.35 -35.68 -2.13
N TYR A 24 13.76 -34.40 -2.12
CA TYR A 24 13.52 -33.51 -0.98
C TYR A 24 12.02 -33.37 -0.67
N ILE A 25 11.18 -33.13 -1.67
CA ILE A 25 9.73 -32.99 -1.47
C ILE A 25 9.07 -34.30 -1.07
N SER A 26 9.46 -35.44 -1.64
CA SER A 26 8.90 -36.74 -1.26
C SER A 26 9.19 -37.06 0.21
N ASP A 27 10.41 -36.79 0.67
CA ASP A 27 10.79 -36.97 2.07
C ASP A 27 10.06 -35.99 2.99
N LEU A 28 9.88 -34.75 2.52
CA LEU A 28 9.13 -33.71 3.24
C LEU A 28 7.64 -34.07 3.41
N LEU A 29 7.03 -34.71 2.41
CA LEU A 29 5.63 -35.13 2.41
C LEU A 29 5.40 -36.46 3.13
N ALA A 30 6.38 -37.37 3.15
CA ALA A 30 6.29 -38.65 3.85
C ALA A 30 6.56 -38.56 5.36
N GLY A 31 7.22 -37.48 5.83
CA GLY A 31 7.55 -37.31 7.24
C GLY A 31 6.35 -37.00 8.16
N PRO A 32 6.48 -37.25 9.48
CA PRO A 32 5.41 -37.09 10.48
C PRO A 32 4.89 -35.64 10.67
N GLY A 33 5.46 -34.65 9.98
CA GLY A 33 5.05 -33.24 10.02
C GLY A 33 4.32 -32.74 8.77
N ALA A 34 3.98 -33.60 7.81
CA ALA A 34 3.36 -33.18 6.55
C ALA A 34 2.00 -32.47 6.74
N GLN A 35 1.14 -32.96 7.64
CA GLN A 35 -0.13 -32.32 7.95
C GLN A 35 0.04 -30.96 8.65
N LEU A 36 1.02 -30.83 9.56
CA LEU A 36 1.35 -29.57 10.21
C LEU A 36 1.80 -28.51 9.18
N ARG A 37 2.62 -28.91 8.19
CA ARG A 37 3.08 -28.04 7.08
C ARG A 37 1.92 -27.53 6.22
N THR A 38 0.94 -28.36 5.92
CA THR A 38 -0.29 -27.91 5.24
C THR A 38 -1.09 -26.94 6.12
N GLY A 39 -1.15 -27.18 7.44
CA GLY A 39 -1.75 -26.27 8.41
C GLY A 39 -1.09 -24.89 8.46
N PHE A 40 0.24 -24.82 8.38
CA PHE A 40 0.99 -23.55 8.38
C PHE A 40 0.57 -22.62 7.23
N ARG A 41 0.18 -23.15 6.06
CA ARG A 41 -0.32 -22.33 4.95
C ARG A 41 -1.60 -21.59 5.31
N TRP A 42 -2.53 -22.26 5.99
CA TRP A 42 -3.78 -21.64 6.43
C TRP A 42 -3.56 -20.59 7.50
N VAL A 43 -2.67 -20.87 8.47
CA VAL A 43 -2.27 -19.89 9.49
C VAL A 43 -1.65 -18.65 8.82
N TYR A 44 -0.76 -18.86 7.85
CA TYR A 44 -0.15 -17.76 7.09
C TYR A 44 -1.19 -16.90 6.36
N LEU A 45 -2.17 -17.51 5.69
CA LEU A 45 -3.24 -16.78 5.01
C LEU A 45 -4.09 -15.94 5.98
N VAL A 46 -4.39 -16.48 7.17
CA VAL A 46 -5.09 -15.74 8.22
C VAL A 46 -4.26 -14.55 8.70
N LEU A 47 -2.96 -14.74 8.93
CA LEU A 47 -2.05 -13.67 9.36
C LEU A 47 -1.95 -12.55 8.31
N VAL A 48 -1.84 -12.89 7.02
CA VAL A 48 -1.85 -11.91 5.93
C VAL A 48 -3.16 -11.13 5.90
N GLY A 49 -4.30 -11.80 6.04
CA GLY A 49 -5.61 -11.13 6.11
C GLY A 49 -5.75 -10.19 7.30
N LEU A 50 -5.27 -10.60 8.47
CA LEU A 50 -5.25 -9.75 9.67
C LEU A 50 -4.34 -8.53 9.50
N ALA A 51 -3.15 -8.72 8.91
CA ALA A 51 -2.22 -7.63 8.65
C ALA A 51 -2.80 -6.61 7.66
N ALA A 52 -3.34 -7.07 6.53
CA ALA A 52 -4.01 -6.21 5.55
C ALA A 52 -5.20 -5.46 6.17
N GLY A 53 -6.01 -6.14 6.98
CA GLY A 53 -7.11 -5.54 7.73
C GLY A 53 -6.64 -4.47 8.72
N ALA A 54 -5.56 -4.72 9.45
CA ALA A 54 -4.98 -3.75 10.38
C ALA A 54 -4.49 -2.48 9.66
N VAL A 55 -3.84 -2.62 8.50
CA VAL A 55 -3.42 -1.49 7.67
C VAL A 55 -4.65 -0.70 7.18
N ALA A 56 -5.69 -1.38 6.69
CA ALA A 56 -6.92 -0.74 6.23
C ALA A 56 -7.63 0.05 7.35
N VAL A 57 -7.69 -0.51 8.56
CA VAL A 57 -8.23 0.16 9.74
C VAL A 57 -7.38 1.38 10.11
N ALA A 58 -6.06 1.26 10.11
CA ALA A 58 -5.15 2.36 10.42
C ALA A 58 -5.32 3.53 9.42
N ILE A 59 -5.36 3.26 8.12
CA ILE A 59 -5.59 4.28 7.08
C ILE A 59 -6.96 4.93 7.27
N SER A 60 -8.00 4.13 7.51
CA SER A 60 -9.37 4.65 7.69
C SER A 60 -9.50 5.50 8.95
N PHE A 61 -8.84 5.11 10.04
CA PHE A 61 -8.77 5.88 11.28
C PHE A 61 -8.06 7.23 11.05
N LEU A 62 -6.87 7.22 10.43
CA LEU A 62 -6.13 8.44 10.13
C LEU A 62 -6.91 9.39 9.22
N LEU A 63 -7.58 8.87 8.19
CA LEU A 63 -8.41 9.69 7.31
C LEU A 63 -9.59 10.32 8.05
N ARG A 64 -10.22 9.59 8.97
CA ARG A 64 -11.29 10.11 9.81
C ARG A 64 -10.79 11.26 10.69
N GLU A 65 -9.66 11.09 11.36
CA GLU A 65 -9.08 12.12 12.24
C GLU A 65 -8.66 13.37 11.45
N VAL A 66 -8.04 13.21 10.28
CA VAL A 66 -7.69 14.34 9.40
C VAL A 66 -8.94 15.07 8.92
N GLY A 67 -9.98 14.32 8.51
CA GLY A 67 -11.26 14.90 8.09
C GLY A 67 -11.96 15.66 9.21
N ALA A 68 -12.06 15.05 10.39
CA ALA A 68 -12.63 15.67 11.58
C ALA A 68 -11.85 16.92 12.01
N GLY A 69 -10.51 16.85 11.97
CA GLY A 69 -9.65 18.00 12.28
C GLY A 69 -9.84 19.17 11.32
N LYS A 70 -9.99 18.93 10.02
CA LYS A 70 -10.27 19.98 9.03
C LYS A 70 -11.62 20.66 9.28
N LEU A 71 -12.65 19.87 9.60
CA LEU A 71 -13.99 20.39 9.90
C LEU A 71 -13.99 21.17 11.23
N ALA A 72 -13.41 20.62 12.28
CA ALA A 72 -13.30 21.28 13.58
C ALA A 72 -12.55 22.61 13.50
N LEU A 73 -11.51 22.71 12.66
CA LEU A 73 -10.83 23.98 12.41
C LEU A 73 -11.75 25.01 11.77
N GLN A 74 -12.57 24.59 10.79
CA GLN A 74 -13.53 25.47 10.13
C GLN A 74 -14.64 25.93 11.07
N GLU A 75 -15.10 25.06 11.96
CA GLU A 75 -16.08 25.39 13.01
C GLU A 75 -15.51 26.42 13.98
N ARG A 76 -14.29 26.20 14.51
CA ARG A 76 -13.62 27.17 15.38
C ARG A 76 -13.45 28.54 14.74
N LEU A 77 -12.97 28.59 13.50
CA LEU A 77 -12.84 29.85 12.75
C LEU A 77 -14.20 30.52 12.51
N ALA A 78 -15.28 29.76 12.40
CA ALA A 78 -16.62 30.31 12.28
C ALA A 78 -17.14 30.89 13.60
N ASP A 79 -16.92 30.18 14.71
CA ASP A 79 -17.33 30.59 16.06
C ASP A 79 -16.60 31.85 16.53
N ASP A 80 -15.31 31.97 16.18
CA ASP A 80 -14.49 33.16 16.44
C ASP A 80 -14.87 34.38 15.57
N GLY A 81 -15.84 34.22 14.66
CA GLY A 81 -16.36 35.29 13.81
C GLY A 81 -15.47 35.68 12.63
N TYR A 82 -14.51 34.84 12.24
CA TYR A 82 -13.66 35.13 11.08
C TYR A 82 -14.46 35.13 9.77
N GLY A 83 -14.18 36.11 8.91
CA GLY A 83 -14.79 36.24 7.61
C GLY A 83 -14.50 35.05 6.67
N LEU A 84 -15.36 34.86 5.67
CA LEU A 84 -15.29 33.76 4.70
C LEU A 84 -13.91 33.62 4.04
N GLY A 85 -13.23 34.74 3.74
CA GLY A 85 -11.91 34.74 3.11
C GLY A 85 -10.84 34.03 3.94
N ILE A 86 -10.79 34.27 5.26
CA ILE A 86 -9.82 33.65 6.16
C ILE A 86 -10.12 32.16 6.33
N ARG A 87 -11.41 31.81 6.45
CA ARG A 87 -11.86 30.42 6.53
C ARG A 87 -11.48 29.61 5.29
N TYR A 88 -11.71 30.19 4.10
CA TYR A 88 -11.31 29.59 2.84
C TYR A 88 -9.78 29.48 2.71
N ALA A 89 -9.04 30.53 3.09
CA ALA A 89 -7.58 30.50 3.09
C ALA A 89 -7.03 29.41 4.03
N ALA A 90 -7.62 29.24 5.21
CA ALA A 90 -7.26 28.17 6.14
C ALA A 90 -7.57 26.77 5.56
N TRP A 91 -8.71 26.60 4.90
CA TRP A 91 -9.07 25.34 4.23
C TRP A 91 -8.06 24.96 3.14
N VAL A 92 -7.73 25.93 2.28
CA VAL A 92 -6.73 25.76 1.22
C VAL A 92 -5.35 25.51 1.81
N GLY A 93 -4.96 26.27 2.84
CA GLY A 93 -3.68 26.12 3.53
C GLY A 93 -3.48 24.71 4.09
N VAL A 94 -4.46 24.18 4.83
CA VAL A 94 -4.39 22.80 5.33
C VAL A 94 -4.34 21.79 4.19
N SER A 95 -5.12 22.00 3.13
CA SER A 95 -5.13 21.09 1.98
C SER A 95 -3.79 21.10 1.22
N LEU A 96 -3.14 22.25 1.08
CA LEU A 96 -1.80 22.37 0.50
C LEU A 96 -0.74 21.69 1.36
N LEU A 97 -0.79 21.88 2.68
CA LEU A 97 0.13 21.23 3.63
C LEU A 97 0.06 19.70 3.54
N LEU A 98 -1.13 19.14 3.28
CA LEU A 98 -1.31 17.70 3.10
C LEU A 98 -0.89 17.23 1.70
N VAL A 99 -1.06 18.05 0.66
CA VAL A 99 -0.68 17.69 -0.73
C VAL A 99 0.83 17.58 -0.92
N VAL A 100 1.61 18.43 -0.25
CA VAL A 100 3.08 18.44 -0.39
C VAL A 100 3.71 17.07 -0.08
N PRO A 101 3.50 16.44 1.09
CA PRO A 101 4.04 15.12 1.36
C PRO A 101 3.44 14.03 0.45
N ALA A 102 2.17 14.16 0.03
CA ALA A 102 1.55 13.22 -0.90
C ALA A 102 2.24 13.18 -2.28
N GLY A 103 2.80 14.30 -2.73
CA GLY A 103 3.59 14.37 -3.96
C GLY A 103 5.07 14.06 -3.74
N VAL A 104 5.67 14.53 -2.65
CA VAL A 104 7.10 14.37 -2.38
C VAL A 104 7.49 12.92 -2.11
N LEU A 105 6.67 12.17 -1.34
CA LEU A 105 6.98 10.78 -1.00
C LEU A 105 7.13 9.89 -2.25
N PRO A 106 6.18 9.85 -3.19
CA PRO A 106 6.36 9.05 -4.41
C PRO A 106 7.43 9.61 -5.34
N CYS A 107 7.60 10.94 -5.44
CA CYS A 107 8.56 11.51 -6.38
C CYS A 107 10.02 11.31 -5.96
N TYR A 108 10.33 11.32 -4.67
CA TYR A 108 11.72 11.33 -4.18
C TYR A 108 12.10 10.13 -3.32
N VAL A 109 11.14 9.49 -2.64
CA VAL A 109 11.43 8.40 -1.71
C VAL A 109 11.22 7.05 -2.38
N GLU A 110 10.02 6.78 -2.89
CA GLU A 110 9.70 5.49 -3.52
C GLU A 110 8.76 5.66 -4.72
N PRO A 111 9.28 5.72 -5.96
CA PRO A 111 8.48 5.94 -7.17
C PRO A 111 7.37 4.91 -7.41
N LEU A 112 7.56 3.67 -6.95
CA LEU A 112 6.57 2.61 -7.10
C LEU A 112 5.38 2.71 -6.15
N SER A 113 5.43 3.60 -5.16
CA SER A 113 4.27 3.88 -4.32
C SER A 113 3.25 4.79 -5.01
N ALA A 114 3.56 5.34 -6.18
CA ALA A 114 2.67 6.23 -6.92
C ALA A 114 1.45 5.49 -7.47
N GLY A 115 0.27 6.12 -7.37
CA GLY A 115 -0.96 5.60 -7.94
C GLY A 115 -1.54 4.39 -7.20
N SER A 116 -2.37 3.63 -7.91
CA SER A 116 -3.22 2.59 -7.31
C SER A 116 -2.44 1.32 -6.93
N GLY A 117 -1.41 0.91 -7.67
CA GLY A 117 -0.74 -0.38 -7.43
C GLY A 117 -1.37 -1.57 -8.15
N ILE A 118 -2.60 -1.44 -8.66
CA ILE A 118 -3.28 -2.52 -9.39
C ILE A 118 -2.50 -2.96 -10.64
N PRO A 119 -1.96 -2.05 -11.48
CA PRO A 119 -1.12 -2.44 -12.62
C PRO A 119 0.11 -3.23 -12.20
N GLU A 120 0.77 -2.82 -11.12
CA GLU A 120 2.00 -3.42 -10.61
C GLU A 120 1.75 -4.84 -10.12
N ILE A 121 0.71 -5.04 -9.30
CA ILE A 121 0.30 -6.39 -8.85
C ILE A 121 -0.10 -7.26 -10.04
N LYS A 122 -0.80 -6.70 -11.04
CA LYS A 122 -1.14 -7.43 -12.27
C LYS A 122 0.11 -7.88 -13.03
N CYS A 123 1.16 -7.06 -13.10
CA CYS A 123 2.42 -7.44 -13.71
C CYS A 123 3.11 -8.59 -12.95
N VAL A 124 3.16 -8.51 -11.62
CA VAL A 124 3.74 -9.57 -10.77
C VAL A 124 2.98 -10.89 -10.94
N LEU A 125 1.64 -10.84 -10.95
CA LEU A 125 0.80 -12.02 -11.19
C LEU A 125 0.92 -12.57 -12.61
N ASN A 126 1.31 -11.74 -13.59
CA ASN A 126 1.63 -12.17 -14.95
C ASN A 126 3.03 -12.81 -15.05
N GLY A 127 3.81 -12.80 -13.97
CA GLY A 127 5.16 -13.34 -13.92
C GLY A 127 6.26 -12.37 -14.29
N ILE A 128 5.98 -11.06 -14.25
CA ILE A 128 7.00 -10.02 -14.42
C ILE A 128 7.45 -9.57 -13.04
N ASP A 129 8.72 -9.78 -12.70
CA ASP A 129 9.32 -9.28 -11.47
C ASP A 129 9.56 -7.76 -11.58
N LEU A 130 8.84 -7.00 -10.75
CA LEU A 130 9.01 -5.56 -10.62
C LEU A 130 9.86 -5.27 -9.38
N PRO A 131 11.07 -4.71 -9.53
CA PRO A 131 11.96 -4.48 -8.41
C PRO A 131 11.33 -3.50 -7.42
N ASN A 132 11.43 -3.78 -6.11
CA ASN A 132 10.89 -2.97 -5.01
C ASN A 132 9.36 -2.90 -4.86
N VAL A 133 8.59 -3.67 -5.65
CA VAL A 133 7.11 -3.67 -5.53
C VAL A 133 6.64 -4.22 -4.17
N LEU A 134 7.31 -5.26 -3.65
CA LEU A 134 6.95 -5.91 -2.37
C LEU A 134 7.75 -5.40 -1.16
N HIS A 135 8.43 -4.25 -1.26
CA HIS A 135 9.22 -3.72 -0.15
C HIS A 135 8.35 -3.04 0.91
N LEU A 136 8.66 -3.25 2.20
CA LEU A 136 7.99 -2.57 3.32
C LEU A 136 8.06 -1.04 3.22
N LYS A 137 9.14 -0.52 2.63
CA LYS A 137 9.30 0.91 2.36
C LYS A 137 8.20 1.43 1.40
N THR A 138 7.85 0.66 0.38
CA THR A 138 6.79 0.98 -0.58
C THR A 138 5.43 1.00 0.11
N LEU A 139 5.16 0.02 0.98
CA LEU A 139 3.95 -0.01 1.81
C LEU A 139 3.80 1.25 2.67
N VAL A 140 4.86 1.64 3.40
CA VAL A 140 4.83 2.82 4.28
C VAL A 140 4.63 4.10 3.46
N CYS A 141 5.41 4.31 2.39
CA CYS A 141 5.27 5.49 1.53
C CYS A 141 3.87 5.60 0.94
N LYS A 142 3.29 4.46 0.56
CA LYS A 142 1.94 4.37 -0.01
C LYS A 142 0.86 4.69 1.02
N ALA A 143 0.91 4.07 2.20
CA ALA A 143 -0.04 4.31 3.28
C ALA A 143 -0.10 5.81 3.65
N PHE A 144 1.05 6.45 3.87
CA PHE A 144 1.12 7.88 4.15
C PHE A 144 0.66 8.74 2.97
N GLY A 145 1.07 8.39 1.74
CA GLY A 145 0.64 9.10 0.52
C GLY A 145 -0.87 9.11 0.32
N ILE A 146 -1.57 8.01 0.63
CA ILE A 146 -3.04 7.91 0.54
C ILE A 146 -3.70 8.79 1.60
N VAL A 147 -3.24 8.72 2.86
CA VAL A 147 -3.80 9.52 3.95
C VAL A 147 -3.68 11.01 3.63
N CYS A 148 -2.52 11.44 3.16
CA CYS A 148 -2.27 12.83 2.78
C CYS A 148 -3.06 13.27 1.54
N SER A 149 -3.12 12.46 0.48
CA SER A 149 -3.84 12.81 -0.75
C SER A 149 -5.35 12.87 -0.57
N VAL A 150 -5.95 11.87 0.09
CA VAL A 150 -7.40 11.84 0.35
C VAL A 150 -7.76 12.88 1.43
N GLY A 151 -6.94 13.04 2.48
CA GLY A 151 -7.13 14.09 3.49
C GLY A 151 -7.02 15.52 2.94
N ALA A 152 -6.19 15.73 1.92
CA ALA A 152 -6.13 17.00 1.20
C ALA A 152 -7.41 17.31 0.41
N GLY A 153 -8.24 16.30 0.12
CA GLY A 153 -9.45 16.44 -0.69
C GLY A 153 -9.20 16.32 -2.19
N LEU A 154 -8.11 15.65 -2.60
CA LEU A 154 -7.92 15.31 -4.01
C LEU A 154 -9.02 14.34 -4.48
N PRO A 155 -9.42 14.37 -5.77
CA PRO A 155 -10.43 13.46 -6.32
C PRO A 155 -9.85 12.04 -6.50
N CYS A 156 -9.53 11.39 -5.38
CA CYS A 156 -8.86 10.10 -5.29
C CYS A 156 -9.50 9.26 -4.16
N GLY A 157 -9.34 7.94 -4.23
CA GLY A 157 -9.89 7.01 -3.24
C GLY A 157 -8.82 6.09 -2.64
N LYS A 158 -9.07 5.61 -1.42
CA LYS A 158 -8.20 4.66 -0.70
C LYS A 158 -8.29 3.21 -1.18
N GLU A 159 -9.36 2.87 -1.91
CA GLU A 159 -9.70 1.47 -2.24
C GLU A 159 -8.70 0.81 -3.20
N GLY A 160 -8.25 1.52 -4.24
CA GLY A 160 -7.28 0.98 -5.19
C GLY A 160 -5.93 0.67 -4.54
N PRO A 161 -5.33 1.63 -3.82
CA PRO A 161 -4.10 1.42 -3.07
C PRO A 161 -4.12 0.30 -2.03
N MET A 162 -5.29 -0.03 -1.47
CA MET A 162 -5.46 -1.10 -0.50
C MET A 162 -5.20 -2.50 -1.08
N ILE A 163 -5.25 -2.67 -2.41
CA ILE A 163 -4.96 -3.95 -3.07
C ILE A 163 -3.45 -4.25 -3.10
N HIS A 164 -2.61 -3.20 -3.09
CA HIS A 164 -1.15 -3.30 -3.09
C HIS A 164 -0.56 -3.10 -1.69
N SER A 165 -1.39 -2.91 -0.66
CA SER A 165 -0.93 -2.75 0.73
C SER A 165 -0.95 -4.09 1.45
#